data_AF-A0A099ZW88-F1
#
_entry.id   AF-A0A099ZW88-F1
#
_cell.length_a   1.000
_cell.length_b   1.000
_cell.length_c   1.000
_cell.angle_alpha   90.00
_cell.angle_beta   90.00
_cell.angle_gamma   90.00
#
_symmetry.space_group_name_H-M   'P 1'
#
loop_
_entity.id
_entity.type
_entity.pdbx_description
1 polymer ?
#
loop_
_entity_poly.entity_id
_entity_poly.type
_entity_poly.pdbx_seq_one_letter_code
_entity_poly.pdbx_strand_id
1 'polypeptide(L)'
;DYAKEHLAQLQEKAELIAGRMLRFSVFYRNQHKEYFQHVRYPHPRSAPHPPPRDHPALAGAVHGSPTSGMLHGIFFSCNTEFNTGQPPQDSPYGRYRFQIPAQRLFNPNTNLYFADFYCMYTAYHYVVLVLAPKGSSGDLFCRERLPQLDISSNKFLTCCVEEGELVYRHAQDSILEVIYTEPVDLSLGVLGEISGHQLMSLSTANAKKDPSCKTCNISVGR
;
A
#
# COMPACT_ATOMS: atom_id res chain seq x y z
N ASP A 1 -10.16 7.97 -16.21
CA ASP A 1 -10.87 6.93 -15.44
C ASP A 1 -10.79 5.60 -16.14
N TYR A 2 -10.36 4.55 -15.44
CA TYR A 2 -10.61 3.19 -15.91
C TYR A 2 -12.10 2.91 -15.70
N ALA A 3 -12.81 2.45 -16.74
CA ALA A 3 -14.15 1.90 -16.56
C ALA A 3 -14.07 0.70 -15.59
N LYS A 4 -15.13 0.46 -14.79
CA LYS A 4 -15.16 -0.66 -13.83
C LYS A 4 -14.79 -2.01 -14.45
N GLU A 5 -15.14 -2.20 -15.73
CA GLU A 5 -14.78 -3.38 -16.53
C GLU A 5 -13.26 -3.55 -16.69
N HIS A 6 -12.51 -2.46 -16.86
CA HIS A 6 -11.05 -2.52 -16.93
C HIS A 6 -10.45 -2.90 -15.56
N LEU A 7 -11.01 -2.43 -14.45
CA LEU A 7 -10.52 -2.82 -13.11
C LEU A 7 -10.73 -4.31 -12.85
N ALA A 8 -11.87 -4.88 -13.27
CA ALA A 8 -12.13 -6.31 -13.16
C ALA A 8 -11.11 -7.13 -13.99
N GLN A 9 -10.83 -6.73 -15.23
CA GLN A 9 -9.81 -7.39 -16.05
C GLN A 9 -8.40 -7.29 -15.44
N LEU A 10 -8.03 -6.13 -14.90
CA LEU A 10 -6.75 -5.97 -14.19
C LEU A 10 -6.67 -6.89 -12.98
N GLN A 11 -7.75 -7.00 -12.21
CA GLN A 11 -7.83 -7.90 -11.06
C GLN A 11 -7.65 -9.36 -11.49
N GLU A 12 -8.38 -9.84 -12.50
CA GLU A 12 -8.25 -11.21 -13.02
C GLU A 12 -6.80 -11.52 -13.45
N LYS A 13 -6.17 -10.59 -14.17
CA LYS A 13 -4.77 -10.75 -14.59
C LYS A 13 -3.81 -10.78 -13.41
N ALA A 14 -4.04 -9.96 -12.39
CA ALA A 14 -3.26 -9.97 -11.16
C ALA A 14 -3.42 -11.30 -10.39
N GLU A 15 -4.64 -11.83 -10.34
CA GLU A 15 -4.95 -13.10 -9.69
C GLU A 15 -4.30 -14.33 -10.36
N LEU A 16 -3.97 -14.24 -11.66
CA LEU A 16 -3.26 -15.29 -12.38
C LEU A 16 -1.79 -15.42 -11.99
N ILE A 17 -1.17 -14.33 -11.51
CA ILE A 17 0.23 -14.34 -11.07
C ILE A 17 0.37 -14.37 -9.54
N ALA A 18 -0.72 -14.12 -8.80
CA ALA A 18 -0.74 -14.22 -7.36
C ALA A 18 -0.61 -15.70 -6.93
N GLY A 19 0.62 -16.13 -6.72
CA GLY A 19 0.95 -17.50 -6.34
C GLY A 19 0.82 -17.73 -4.84
N ARG A 20 1.92 -18.11 -4.19
CA ARG A 20 1.90 -18.50 -2.77
C ARG A 20 1.64 -17.30 -1.88
N MET A 21 0.87 -17.49 -0.81
CA MET A 21 0.74 -16.49 0.26
C MET A 21 1.73 -16.74 1.41
N LEU A 22 2.45 -15.70 1.82
CA LEU A 22 3.39 -15.70 2.94
C LEU A 22 2.83 -14.94 4.13
N ARG A 23 3.13 -15.38 5.35
CA ARG A 23 2.72 -14.69 6.57
C ARG A 23 3.54 -13.40 6.75
N PHE A 24 2.91 -12.37 7.30
CA PHE A 24 3.59 -11.15 7.75
C PHE A 24 2.94 -10.62 9.04
N SER A 25 3.63 -9.69 9.72
CA SER A 25 3.15 -9.13 11.00
C SER A 25 3.08 -7.60 11.02
N VAL A 26 3.71 -6.91 10.06
CA VAL A 26 3.81 -5.45 10.03
C VAL A 26 3.58 -4.88 8.63
N PHE A 27 2.96 -3.71 8.58
CA PHE A 27 3.07 -2.81 7.43
C PHE A 27 4.25 -1.88 7.66
N TYR A 28 4.93 -1.49 6.58
CA TYR A 28 6.05 -0.57 6.68
C TYR A 28 6.08 0.46 5.54
N ARG A 29 6.62 1.64 5.85
CA ARG A 29 6.85 2.72 4.90
C ARG A 29 8.30 3.16 4.99
N ASN A 30 9.01 3.06 3.88
CA ASN A 30 10.36 3.56 3.75
C ASN A 30 10.34 4.96 3.14
N GLN A 31 11.12 5.88 3.72
CA GLN A 31 11.26 7.24 3.24
C GLN A 31 12.62 7.83 3.65
N HIS A 32 12.89 9.04 3.15
CA HIS A 32 14.00 9.88 3.61
C HIS A 32 13.76 10.42 5.02
N LYS A 33 14.82 10.81 5.73
CA LYS A 33 14.76 11.29 7.12
C LYS A 33 13.90 12.55 7.23
N GLU A 34 14.05 13.44 6.25
CA GLU A 34 13.43 14.76 6.19
C GLU A 34 11.90 14.62 6.17
N TYR A 35 11.37 13.62 5.45
CA TYR A 35 9.94 13.32 5.42
C TYR A 35 9.37 13.09 6.83
N PHE A 36 10.01 12.24 7.63
CA PHE A 36 9.55 11.96 9.00
C PHE A 36 9.78 13.13 9.95
N GLN A 37 10.80 13.97 9.72
CA GLN A 37 11.02 15.19 10.49
C GLN A 37 9.92 16.24 10.21
N HIS A 38 9.51 16.41 8.95
CA HIS A 38 8.42 17.31 8.58
C HIS A 38 7.09 16.88 9.19
N VAL A 39 6.80 15.58 9.24
CA VAL A 39 5.59 15.04 9.89
C VAL A 39 5.60 15.28 11.41
N ARG A 40 6.78 15.19 12.05
CA ARG A 40 6.93 15.43 13.50
C ARG A 40 6.90 16.91 13.88
N TYR A 41 7.41 17.79 13.02
CA TYR A 41 7.55 19.21 13.27
C TYR A 41 7.04 20.03 12.07
N PRO A 42 5.70 20.12 11.87
CA PRO A 42 5.14 20.96 10.82
C PRO A 42 5.58 22.41 11.02
N HIS A 43 6.15 23.03 9.98
CA HIS A 43 6.60 24.43 10.05
C HIS A 43 5.40 25.37 10.26
N PRO A 44 5.49 26.39 11.12
CA PRO A 44 4.38 27.28 11.48
C PRO A 44 3.88 28.21 10.36
N ARG A 45 4.38 28.09 9.12
CA ARG A 45 4.11 29.04 8.02
C ARG A 45 3.26 28.51 6.86
N SER A 46 2.77 27.28 6.92
CA SER A 46 1.90 26.71 5.87
C SER A 46 0.45 26.54 6.36
N ALA A 47 -0.31 27.65 6.32
CA ALA A 47 -1.78 27.76 6.24
C ALA A 47 -2.66 27.11 7.35
N PRO A 48 -3.91 27.55 7.55
CA PRO A 48 -4.61 27.52 8.84
C PRO A 48 -5.08 26.10 9.18
N HIS A 49 -4.53 25.54 10.26
CA HIS A 49 -4.82 24.17 10.70
C HIS A 49 -5.98 24.10 11.73
N PRO A 50 -6.75 22.99 11.74
CA PRO A 50 -7.54 22.54 12.90
C PRO A 50 -6.64 22.27 14.12
N PRO A 51 -7.19 22.03 15.33
CA PRO A 51 -6.42 22.01 16.57
C PRO A 51 -5.25 21.00 16.53
N PRO A 52 -4.17 21.28 17.29
CA PRO A 52 -3.01 20.40 17.34
C PRO A 52 -3.45 19.02 17.83
N ARG A 53 -3.18 17.99 17.02
CA ARG A 53 -3.22 16.62 17.53
C ARG A 53 -1.98 16.45 18.40
N ASP A 54 -2.15 15.92 19.60
CA ASP A 54 -1.07 15.72 20.59
C ASP A 54 0.03 14.74 20.11
N HIS A 55 -0.19 14.07 18.97
CA HIS A 55 0.77 13.17 18.33
C HIS A 55 0.92 13.40 16.82
N PRO A 56 2.15 13.29 16.28
CA PRO A 56 2.40 13.45 14.85
C PRO A 56 1.81 12.27 14.06
N ALA A 57 0.97 12.60 13.09
CA ALA A 57 0.32 11.62 12.23
C ALA A 57 0.83 11.72 10.79
N LEU A 58 1.09 10.57 10.16
CA LEU A 58 1.27 10.49 8.72
C LEU A 58 -0.04 10.90 8.04
N ALA A 59 0.06 11.79 7.07
CA ALA A 59 -1.00 12.13 6.14
C ALA A 59 -0.41 12.09 4.72
N GLY A 60 -1.12 11.50 3.77
CA GLY A 60 -0.66 11.37 2.39
C GLY A 60 -1.72 11.81 1.39
N ALA A 61 -1.29 12.48 0.33
CA ALA A 61 -2.05 12.65 -0.90
C ALA A 61 -1.56 11.59 -1.89
N VAL A 62 -2.49 10.83 -2.50
CA VAL A 62 -2.13 9.90 -3.58
C VAL A 62 -1.95 10.69 -4.86
N HIS A 63 -0.72 10.80 -5.35
CA HIS A 63 -0.45 11.27 -6.71
C HIS A 63 -0.20 10.04 -7.58
N GLY A 64 -1.14 9.70 -8.47
CA GLY A 64 -0.84 8.80 -9.60
C GLY A 64 -1.84 7.69 -9.91
N SER A 65 -3.11 8.01 -10.17
CA SER A 65 -3.96 7.20 -11.06
C SER A 65 -5.14 8.06 -11.56
N PRO A 66 -5.65 7.84 -12.78
CA PRO A 66 -6.62 8.71 -13.44
C PRO A 66 -8.05 8.47 -12.92
N THR A 67 -8.22 8.33 -11.60
CA THR A 67 -9.54 8.32 -10.95
C THR A 67 -9.87 9.74 -10.51
N SER A 68 -10.87 10.33 -11.15
CA SER A 68 -11.41 11.65 -10.82
C SER A 68 -11.82 11.69 -9.33
N GLY A 69 -11.10 12.49 -8.54
CA GLY A 69 -11.20 12.57 -7.08
C GLY A 69 -9.97 11.95 -6.39
N MET A 70 -9.04 12.76 -5.89
CA MET A 70 -7.81 12.28 -5.28
C MET A 70 -8.12 11.52 -3.99
N LEU A 71 -8.08 10.18 -4.02
CA LEU A 71 -8.15 9.37 -2.81
C LEU A 71 -6.97 9.78 -1.91
N HIS A 72 -7.24 10.31 -0.72
CA HIS A 72 -6.19 10.61 0.24
C HIS A 72 -5.81 9.32 0.98
N GLY A 73 -4.51 9.11 1.19
CA GLY A 73 -4.03 7.92 1.87
C GLY A 73 -2.51 7.83 1.94
N ILE A 74 -2.04 6.93 2.79
CA ILE A 74 -0.63 6.70 3.08
C ILE A 74 -0.23 5.36 2.48
N PHE A 75 0.85 5.35 1.68
CA PHE A 75 1.37 4.11 1.12
C PHE A 75 2.23 3.35 2.13
N PHE A 76 1.94 2.06 2.23
CA PHE A 76 2.69 1.05 2.96
C PHE A 76 3.01 -0.14 2.04
N SER A 77 4.04 -0.88 2.42
CA SER A 77 4.37 -2.21 1.91
C SER A 77 4.19 -3.23 3.03
N CYS A 78 3.99 -4.50 2.67
CA CYS A 78 3.93 -5.62 3.61
C CYS A 78 4.69 -6.86 3.13
N ASN A 79 5.34 -6.79 1.96
CA ASN A 79 6.14 -7.88 1.43
C ASN A 79 7.27 -8.24 2.41
N THR A 80 7.57 -9.54 2.49
CA THR A 80 8.59 -10.08 3.38
C THR A 80 9.69 -10.80 2.60
N GLU A 81 10.89 -10.87 3.17
CA GLU A 81 11.93 -11.77 2.69
C GLU A 81 11.54 -13.22 2.98
N PHE A 82 11.61 -14.07 1.95
CA PHE A 82 11.16 -15.47 2.03
C PHE A 82 11.78 -16.27 3.19
N ASN A 83 13.07 -16.03 3.49
CA ASN A 83 13.80 -16.79 4.50
C ASN A 83 13.49 -16.35 5.94
N THR A 84 13.13 -15.08 6.15
CA THR A 84 13.00 -14.48 7.49
C THR A 84 11.56 -14.15 7.86
N GLY A 85 10.68 -13.99 6.86
CA GLY A 85 9.33 -13.45 7.07
C GLY A 85 9.33 -12.00 7.56
N GLN A 86 10.47 -11.31 7.47
CA GLN A 86 10.63 -9.92 7.90
C GLN A 86 10.65 -8.97 6.69
N PRO A 87 10.35 -7.67 6.89
CA PRO A 87 10.53 -6.66 5.86
C PRO A 87 11.98 -6.65 5.30
N PRO A 88 12.18 -6.48 3.98
CA PRO A 88 13.51 -6.43 3.36
C PRO A 88 14.43 -5.42 3.99
N GLN A 89 15.73 -5.70 4.16
CA GLN A 89 16.63 -4.73 4.80
C GLN A 89 17.08 -3.59 3.87
N ASP A 90 16.82 -3.70 2.58
CA ASP A 90 17.09 -2.70 1.55
C ASP A 90 15.83 -1.91 1.14
N SER A 91 16.04 -0.76 0.52
CA SER A 91 14.95 0.13 0.09
C SER A 91 15.39 1.13 -0.98
N PRO A 92 14.65 1.26 -2.09
CA PRO A 92 14.86 2.33 -3.06
C PRO A 92 14.28 3.68 -2.59
N TYR A 93 13.44 3.71 -1.54
CA TYR A 93 12.72 4.91 -1.08
C TYR A 93 13.44 5.70 0.01
N GLY A 94 14.57 5.21 0.49
CA GLY A 94 15.29 5.74 1.64
C GLY A 94 15.39 4.74 2.78
N ARG A 95 16.30 5.05 3.70
CA ARG A 95 16.75 4.14 4.77
C ARG A 95 15.97 4.26 6.07
N TYR A 96 15.07 5.24 6.20
CA TYR A 96 14.22 5.35 7.38
C TYR A 96 12.94 4.59 7.14
N ARG A 97 12.61 3.66 8.05
CA ARG A 97 11.44 2.81 7.99
C ARG A 97 10.56 3.05 9.19
N PHE A 98 9.32 3.43 8.92
CA PHE A 98 8.24 3.33 9.90
C PHE A 98 7.57 1.97 9.75
N GLN A 99 7.45 1.22 10.85
CA GLN A 99 6.78 -0.08 10.92
C GLN A 99 5.59 0.01 11.86
N ILE A 100 4.46 -0.57 11.50
CA ILE A 100 3.25 -0.60 12.31
C ILE A 100 2.66 -2.03 12.32
N PRO A 101 2.22 -2.56 13.48
CA PRO A 101 1.61 -3.89 13.53
C PRO A 101 0.41 -4.00 12.57
N ALA A 102 0.32 -5.12 11.84
CA ALA A 102 -0.68 -5.32 10.81
C ALA A 102 -2.12 -5.09 11.31
N GLN A 103 -2.43 -5.58 12.52
CA GLN A 103 -3.73 -5.41 13.18
C GLN A 103 -4.22 -3.97 13.32
N ARG A 104 -3.30 -3.00 13.38
CA ARG A 104 -3.67 -1.58 13.52
C ARG A 104 -4.30 -1.02 12.25
N LEU A 105 -3.91 -1.53 11.08
CA LEU A 105 -4.41 -1.08 9.78
C LEU A 105 -5.42 -2.06 9.17
N PHE A 106 -5.17 -3.36 9.32
CA PHE A 106 -5.93 -4.42 8.68
C PHE A 106 -6.54 -5.37 9.73
N ASN A 107 -7.86 -5.35 9.85
CA ASN A 107 -8.62 -6.14 10.80
C ASN A 107 -10.09 -6.24 10.29
N PRO A 108 -10.99 -6.98 10.98
CA PRO A 108 -12.38 -7.14 10.53
C PRO A 108 -13.20 -5.84 10.37
N ASN A 109 -12.73 -4.71 10.90
CA ASN A 109 -13.35 -3.40 10.74
C ASN A 109 -12.75 -2.57 9.59
N THR A 110 -11.88 -3.17 8.76
CA THR A 110 -11.29 -2.55 7.58
C THR A 110 -11.78 -3.26 6.32
N ASN A 111 -12.21 -2.49 5.31
CA ASN A 111 -12.50 -3.01 3.98
C ASN A 111 -11.22 -2.99 3.13
N LEU A 112 -11.11 -3.97 2.23
CA LEU A 112 -10.02 -4.11 1.29
C LEU A 112 -10.56 -3.94 -0.14
N TYR A 113 -9.90 -3.11 -0.94
CA TYR A 113 -10.26 -2.86 -2.33
C TYR A 113 -9.08 -3.06 -3.27
N PHE A 114 -9.35 -3.58 -4.46
CA PHE A 114 -8.38 -3.63 -5.55
C PHE A 114 -8.38 -2.30 -6.31
N ALA A 115 -7.22 -1.69 -6.52
CA ALA A 115 -7.11 -0.38 -7.17
C ALA A 115 -6.41 -0.43 -8.53
N ASP A 116 -5.34 -1.22 -8.67
CA ASP A 116 -4.55 -1.24 -9.90
C ASP A 116 -3.65 -2.48 -9.96
N PHE A 117 -3.20 -2.81 -11.17
CA PHE A 117 -2.19 -3.82 -11.43
C PHE A 117 -1.29 -3.35 -12.57
N TYR A 118 -0.01 -3.20 -12.28
CA TYR A 118 0.94 -2.66 -13.26
C TYR A 118 2.34 -3.22 -13.07
N CYS A 119 3.19 -3.03 -14.04
CA CYS A 119 4.63 -3.18 -13.88
C CYS A 119 5.34 -1.95 -14.44
N MET A 120 6.60 -1.85 -14.09
CA MET A 120 7.54 -0.93 -14.72
C MET A 120 8.38 -1.75 -15.71
N TYR A 121 9.44 -1.16 -16.27
CA TYR A 121 10.42 -1.85 -17.11
C TYR A 121 11.31 -2.84 -16.30
N THR A 122 10.68 -3.65 -15.46
CA THR A 122 11.29 -4.63 -14.54
C THR A 122 10.48 -5.92 -14.58
N ALA A 123 11.04 -7.02 -14.11
CA ALA A 123 10.32 -8.29 -13.99
C ALA A 123 9.20 -8.29 -12.91
N TYR A 124 9.19 -7.28 -12.03
CA TYR A 124 8.26 -7.20 -10.90
C TYR A 124 6.94 -6.56 -11.30
N HIS A 125 5.86 -7.12 -10.78
CA HIS A 125 4.51 -6.60 -10.92
C HIS A 125 4.00 -6.09 -9.57
N TYR A 126 3.28 -4.97 -9.62
CA TYR A 126 2.73 -4.27 -8.48
C TYR A 126 1.21 -4.42 -8.47
N VAL A 127 0.67 -4.83 -7.33
CA VAL A 127 -0.76 -4.82 -7.06
C VAL A 127 -1.04 -3.69 -6.07
N VAL A 128 -1.90 -2.76 -6.45
CA VAL A 128 -2.31 -1.65 -5.59
C VAL A 128 -3.59 -2.02 -4.88
N LEU A 129 -3.55 -1.98 -3.55
CA LEU A 129 -4.68 -2.29 -2.68
C LEU A 129 -5.02 -1.08 -1.82
N VAL A 130 -6.29 -0.91 -1.49
CA VAL A 130 -6.74 0.12 -0.56
C VAL A 130 -7.32 -0.53 0.69
N LEU A 131 -6.80 -0.15 1.85
CA LEU A 131 -7.36 -0.42 3.16
C LEU A 131 -8.12 0.81 3.64
N ALA A 132 -9.43 0.66 3.82
CA ALA A 132 -10.29 1.74 4.30
C ALA A 132 -11.11 1.28 5.51
N PRO A 133 -11.01 1.95 6.67
CA PRO A 133 -11.86 1.65 7.83
C PRO A 133 -13.34 1.76 7.45
N LYS A 134 -14.15 0.78 7.86
CA LYS A 134 -15.57 0.71 7.52
C LYS A 134 -16.30 1.99 7.92
N GLY A 135 -17.02 2.60 6.97
CA GLY A 135 -17.77 3.84 7.18
C GLY A 135 -16.94 5.13 7.14
N SER A 136 -15.62 5.06 6.93
CA SER A 136 -14.77 6.23 6.70
C SER A 136 -15.07 6.91 5.36
N SER A 137 -14.59 8.13 5.18
CA SER A 137 -14.72 8.84 3.89
C SER A 137 -13.99 8.10 2.77
N GLY A 138 -12.83 7.52 3.05
CA GLY A 138 -12.10 6.65 2.11
C GLY A 138 -12.88 5.41 1.73
N ASP A 139 -13.54 4.76 2.69
CA ASP A 139 -14.39 3.59 2.44
C ASP A 139 -15.58 3.92 1.54
N LEU A 140 -16.30 5.00 1.85
CA LEU A 140 -17.41 5.49 1.03
C LEU A 140 -16.95 5.81 -0.41
N PHE A 141 -15.78 6.45 -0.55
CA PHE A 141 -15.19 6.75 -1.85
C PHE A 141 -14.87 5.48 -2.64
N CYS A 142 -14.20 4.51 -2.01
CA CYS A 142 -13.75 3.28 -2.66
C CYS A 142 -14.92 2.37 -3.03
N ARG A 143 -15.92 2.22 -2.16
CA ARG A 143 -17.08 1.34 -2.39
C ARG A 143 -17.83 1.62 -3.69
N GLU A 144 -17.87 2.89 -4.11
CA GLU A 144 -18.55 3.29 -5.35
C GLU A 144 -17.71 3.03 -6.61
N ARG A 145 -16.38 2.93 -6.47
CA ARG A 145 -15.40 3.06 -7.56
C ARG A 145 -14.52 1.84 -7.78
N LEU A 146 -14.21 1.09 -6.72
CA LEU A 146 -13.23 0.01 -6.72
C LEU A 146 -13.88 -1.34 -6.38
N PRO A 147 -13.41 -2.45 -6.99
CA PRO A 147 -13.79 -3.79 -6.56
C PRO A 147 -13.40 -4.05 -5.10
N GLN A 148 -14.38 -4.45 -4.29
CA GLN A 148 -14.13 -4.89 -2.91
C GLN A 148 -13.67 -6.35 -2.91
N LEU A 149 -12.65 -6.65 -2.11
CA LEU A 149 -12.10 -7.98 -1.92
C LEU A 149 -12.57 -8.57 -0.58
N ASP A 150 -12.80 -9.87 -0.54
CA ASP A 150 -12.99 -10.60 0.70
C ASP A 150 -11.65 -10.69 1.44
N ILE A 151 -11.59 -10.09 2.63
CA ILE A 151 -10.38 -10.04 3.46
C ILE A 151 -9.90 -11.43 3.90
N SER A 152 -10.76 -12.45 3.89
CA SER A 152 -10.41 -13.78 4.38
C SER A 152 -9.90 -14.73 3.28
N SER A 153 -10.23 -14.46 2.01
CA SER A 153 -10.09 -15.47 0.96
C SER A 153 -9.50 -14.96 -0.36
N ASN A 154 -9.23 -13.66 -0.51
CA ASN A 154 -8.61 -13.13 -1.73
C ASN A 154 -7.15 -13.58 -1.91
N LYS A 155 -6.63 -13.48 -3.14
CA LYS A 155 -5.29 -13.98 -3.49
C LYS A 155 -4.15 -13.01 -3.17
N PHE A 156 -4.43 -11.78 -2.76
CA PHE A 156 -3.43 -10.72 -2.62
C PHE A 156 -3.03 -10.48 -1.18
N LEU A 157 -4.00 -10.19 -0.30
CA LEU A 157 -3.75 -9.75 1.07
C LEU A 157 -4.89 -10.23 1.99
N THR A 158 -4.62 -11.17 2.88
CA THR A 158 -5.64 -11.78 3.74
C THR A 158 -5.43 -11.50 5.23
N CYS A 159 -6.53 -11.50 5.95
CA CYS A 159 -6.68 -11.38 7.39
C CYS A 159 -7.71 -12.41 7.85
N CYS A 160 -7.24 -13.47 8.50
CA CYS A 160 -8.06 -14.58 8.98
C CYS A 160 -7.81 -14.82 10.47
N VAL A 161 -8.76 -15.43 11.16
CA VAL A 161 -8.54 -15.93 12.52
C VAL A 161 -8.07 -17.38 12.42
N GLU A 162 -6.86 -17.67 12.91
CA GLU A 162 -6.33 -19.03 13.08
C GLU A 162 -6.02 -19.21 14.57
N GLU A 163 -6.57 -20.25 15.21
CA GLU A 163 -6.35 -20.55 16.65
C GLU A 163 -6.69 -19.38 17.61
N GLY A 164 -7.63 -18.50 17.22
CA GLY A 164 -8.05 -17.35 18.02
C GLY A 164 -7.23 -16.08 17.76
N GLU A 165 -6.17 -16.15 16.96
CA GLU A 165 -5.29 -15.03 16.64
C GLU A 165 -5.48 -14.56 15.19
N LEU A 166 -5.30 -13.26 14.95
CA LEU A 166 -5.31 -12.72 13.59
C LEU A 166 -4.01 -13.08 12.86
N VAL A 167 -4.16 -13.78 11.74
CA VAL A 167 -3.08 -14.16 10.84
C VAL A 167 -3.21 -13.40 9.54
N TYR A 168 -2.11 -12.78 9.14
CA TYR A 168 -2.03 -11.97 7.93
C TYR A 168 -1.15 -12.63 6.89
N ARG A 169 -1.59 -12.60 5.63
CA ARG A 169 -0.79 -13.15 4.53
C ARG A 169 -0.81 -12.23 3.31
N HIS A 170 0.31 -12.18 2.59
CA HIS A 170 0.44 -11.44 1.34
C HIS A 170 0.89 -12.35 0.20
N ALA A 171 0.53 -12.02 -1.04
CA ALA A 171 1.04 -12.71 -2.24
C ALA A 171 2.57 -12.54 -2.34
N GLN A 172 3.29 -13.63 -2.59
CA GLN A 172 4.75 -13.64 -2.72
C GLN A 172 5.21 -13.09 -4.07
N ASP A 173 4.49 -13.44 -5.14
CA ASP A 173 4.92 -13.23 -6.53
C ASP A 173 4.57 -11.84 -7.08
N SER A 174 4.00 -10.97 -6.24
CA SER A 174 3.72 -9.57 -6.55
C SER A 174 4.13 -8.65 -5.41
N ILE A 175 4.53 -7.43 -5.78
CA ILE A 175 4.81 -6.36 -4.81
C ILE A 175 3.48 -5.68 -4.47
N LEU A 176 3.14 -5.59 -3.19
CA LEU A 176 1.91 -4.96 -2.75
C LEU A 176 2.16 -3.51 -2.35
N GLU A 177 1.47 -2.60 -3.02
CA GLU A 177 1.36 -1.19 -2.62
C GLU A 177 0.02 -1.00 -1.93
N VAL A 178 0.05 -0.80 -0.61
CA VAL A 178 -1.15 -0.73 0.22
C VAL A 178 -1.38 0.72 0.63
N ILE A 179 -2.49 1.30 0.17
CA ILE A 179 -2.94 2.63 0.53
C ILE A 179 -3.85 2.52 1.75
N TYR A 180 -3.49 3.11 2.88
CA TYR A 180 -4.39 3.27 4.02
C TYR A 180 -5.02 4.66 4.02
N THR A 181 -6.36 4.74 4.04
CA THR A 181 -7.08 6.00 3.73
C THR A 181 -7.18 6.97 4.91
N GLU A 182 -6.87 6.54 6.12
CA GLU A 182 -6.94 7.38 7.31
C GLU A 182 -5.55 7.83 7.80
N PRO A 183 -5.46 8.93 8.56
CA PRO A 183 -4.21 9.33 9.20
C PRO A 183 -3.68 8.25 10.15
N VAL A 184 -2.36 8.05 10.18
CA VAL A 184 -1.72 7.07 11.06
C VAL A 184 -0.83 7.78 12.06
N ASP A 185 -1.15 7.64 13.35
CA ASP A 185 -0.32 8.15 14.43
C ASP A 185 1.02 7.38 14.49
N LEU A 186 2.13 8.10 14.44
CA LEU A 186 3.47 7.54 14.51
C LEU A 186 3.76 6.84 15.85
N SER A 187 3.02 7.15 16.91
CA SER A 187 3.12 6.48 18.22
C SER A 187 2.70 5.01 18.18
N LEU A 188 1.90 4.62 17.18
CA LEU A 188 1.39 3.26 17.00
C LEU A 188 2.40 2.29 16.40
N GLY A 189 3.58 2.78 16.02
CA GLY A 189 4.62 2.02 15.35
C GLY A 189 6.02 2.40 15.81
N VAL A 190 7.01 1.87 15.09
CA VAL A 190 8.44 2.08 15.35
C VAL A 190 9.08 2.69 14.13
N LEU A 191 9.80 3.80 14.33
CA LEU A 191 10.63 4.44 13.31
C LEU A 191 12.09 4.09 13.56
N GLY A 192 12.77 3.51 12.57
CA GLY A 192 14.19 3.17 12.66
C GLY A 192 14.90 3.29 11.32
N GLU A 193 16.22 3.14 11.34
CA GLU A 193 17.04 3.05 10.14
C GLU A 193 17.25 1.58 9.77
N ILE A 194 17.15 1.25 8.49
CA ILE A 194 17.45 -0.09 7.96
C ILE A 194 18.90 -0.15 7.47
N SER A 195 19.53 -1.32 7.59
CA SER A 195 20.97 -1.49 7.37
C SER A 195 21.36 -1.81 5.91
N GLY A 196 20.40 -2.03 5.01
CA GLY A 196 20.67 -2.42 3.63
C GLY A 196 21.19 -1.30 2.74
N HIS A 197 21.64 -1.67 1.54
CA HIS A 197 22.13 -0.72 0.56
C HIS A 197 21.02 0.26 0.15
N GLN A 198 21.34 1.55 0.19
CA GLN A 198 20.55 2.55 -0.52
C GLN A 198 20.81 2.33 -2.01
N LEU A 199 19.88 1.65 -2.69
CA LEU A 199 19.87 1.57 -4.14
C LEU A 199 19.69 3.00 -4.66
N MET A 200 20.78 3.65 -5.03
CA MET A 200 20.77 4.97 -5.68
C MET A 200 20.33 4.80 -7.13
N SER A 201 19.07 4.39 -7.35
CA SER A 201 18.44 4.42 -8.67
C SER A 201 16.98 4.00 -8.55
N LEU A 202 16.09 4.83 -9.11
CA LEU A 202 14.67 4.56 -9.38
C LEU A 202 13.71 4.63 -8.17
N SER A 203 13.43 5.85 -7.72
CA SER A 203 12.14 6.11 -7.07
C SER A 203 11.01 5.71 -8.03
N THR A 204 10.11 4.83 -7.58
CA THR A 204 8.91 4.44 -8.37
C THR A 204 7.91 5.59 -8.52
N ALA A 205 8.07 6.69 -7.76
CA ALA A 205 7.15 7.82 -7.74
C ALA A 205 6.93 8.48 -9.13
N ASN A 206 7.87 8.32 -10.07
CA ASN A 206 7.76 8.84 -11.45
C ASN A 206 8.02 7.76 -12.52
N ALA A 207 8.10 6.48 -12.14
CA ALA A 207 8.41 5.45 -13.09
C ALA A 207 7.19 5.16 -13.97
N LYS A 208 7.38 5.28 -15.28
CA LYS A 208 6.32 5.05 -16.26
C LYS A 208 5.95 3.57 -16.27
N LYS A 209 4.64 3.29 -16.24
CA LYS A 209 4.11 1.94 -16.50
C LYS A 209 4.67 1.44 -17.83
N ASP A 210 5.12 0.20 -17.88
CA ASP A 210 5.61 -0.39 -19.12
C ASP A 210 4.43 -0.70 -20.05
N PRO A 211 4.25 0.03 -21.17
CA PRO A 211 3.12 -0.17 -22.08
C PRO A 211 3.22 -1.45 -22.91
N SER A 212 4.37 -2.14 -22.91
CA SER A 212 4.62 -3.35 -23.71
C SER A 212 4.32 -4.65 -22.97
N CYS A 213 4.12 -4.60 -21.65
CA CYS A 213 3.90 -5.77 -20.83
C CYS A 213 2.59 -6.50 -21.16
N LYS A 214 2.67 -7.78 -21.52
CA LYS A 214 1.51 -8.61 -21.84
C LYS A 214 0.77 -9.12 -20.61
N THR A 215 1.42 -9.12 -19.46
CA THR A 215 0.89 -9.60 -18.18
C THR A 215 -0.01 -8.58 -17.52
N CYS A 216 0.44 -7.33 -17.30
CA CYS A 216 -0.40 -6.34 -16.62
C CYS A 216 -1.26 -5.48 -17.53
N ASN A 217 -0.86 -5.23 -18.78
CA ASN A 217 -1.65 -4.34 -19.64
C ASN A 217 -2.88 -5.06 -20.20
N ILE A 218 -4.01 -4.36 -20.24
CA ILE A 218 -5.17 -4.81 -20.98
C ILE A 218 -4.85 -4.62 -22.47
N SER A 219 -4.86 -5.70 -23.24
CA SER A 219 -4.80 -5.62 -24.69
C SER A 219 -6.12 -5.04 -25.16
N VAL A 220 -6.10 -3.81 -25.68
CA VAL A 220 -7.24 -3.28 -26.44
C VAL A 220 -7.34 -4.14 -27.70
N GLY A 221 -8.28 -5.07 -27.74
CA GLY A 221 -8.60 -5.81 -28.94
C GLY A 221 -8.89 -4.83 -30.07
N ARG A 222 -8.25 -5.03 -31.23
CA ARG A 222 -8.71 -4.42 -32.48
C ARG A 222 -10.05 -5.02 -32.88
#